data_AF-A0A2M7WTX6-F1
#
_entry.id   AF-A0A2M7WTX6-F1
#
_cell.length_a   1.000
_cell.length_b   1.000
_cell.length_c   1.000
_cell.angle_alpha   90.00
_cell.angle_beta   90.00
_cell.angle_gamma   90.00
#
_symmetry.space_group_name_H-M   'P 1'
#
loop_
_entity.id
_entity.type
_entity.pdbx_description
1 polymer ?
#
loop_
_entity_poly.entity_id
_entity_poly.type
_entity_poly.pdbx_seq_one_letter_code
_entity_poly.pdbx_strand_id
1 'polypeptide(L)'
;EFFKKTMGIVTVTLVISAIFSLSATVFAQLQYTPLAPLPGTTVGTNCNTSDPVNDPNCKVGVSSYIPAVFKLSIAIAGILAVLMMVVGGVQYLSTDAISGKEEGKEKIQNALWGFLLAIGAFIILNTINPGLLSFDLGKYQSIKQAPSAPAPTPSRAGVLAFCTAENSIPGRTWCDDSIERNKLAAGLNPVAVKQNGPCLDIGQQDCTSVFGLYDATINAIKGVKTRCDAFAAKNNLPECKIVITGGTEYWLHGKTKGGKPTPPECVLDIKCNPTGHKPNGTVVDFRMGDPSFDSYIKQNGPASAFSCAPGTKYIVNGKIYVDEAPGGDHWHVCY
;
A
#
# COMPACT_ATOMS: atom_id res chain seq x y z
N GLU A 1 57.53 21.32 9.94
CA GLU A 1 56.61 20.27 9.44
C GLU A 1 55.42 19.98 10.32
N PHE A 2 55.58 19.93 11.66
CA PHE A 2 54.51 19.62 12.61
C PHE A 2 53.23 20.45 12.39
N PHE A 3 53.37 21.76 12.20
CA PHE A 3 52.24 22.69 12.00
C PHE A 3 51.42 22.42 10.72
N LYS A 4 52.05 21.98 9.62
CA LYS A 4 51.35 21.63 8.37
C LYS A 4 50.55 20.32 8.52
N LYS A 5 51.12 19.35 9.25
CA LYS A 5 50.49 18.05 9.51
C LYS A 5 49.28 18.20 10.46
N THR A 6 49.43 18.98 11.52
CA THR A 6 48.34 19.26 12.48
C THR A 6 47.23 20.09 11.86
N MET A 7 47.55 21.09 11.03
CA MET A 7 46.55 21.89 10.32
C MET A 7 45.79 21.06 9.28
N GLY A 8 46.44 20.12 8.60
CA GLY A 8 45.79 19.16 7.71
C GLY A 8 44.80 18.25 8.46
N ILE A 9 45.20 17.69 9.60
CA ILE A 9 44.34 16.82 10.42
C ILE A 9 43.13 17.59 10.95
N VAL A 10 43.34 18.78 11.49
CA VAL A 10 42.26 19.63 12.01
C VAL A 10 41.26 19.99 10.91
N THR A 11 41.74 20.31 9.71
CA THR A 11 40.88 20.64 8.57
C THR A 11 40.06 19.43 8.12
N VAL A 12 40.66 18.23 8.07
CA VAL A 12 39.94 17.00 7.72
C VAL A 12 38.87 16.67 8.77
N THR A 13 39.16 16.80 10.07
CA THR A 13 38.15 16.59 11.13
C THR A 13 37.03 17.62 11.10
N LEU A 14 37.32 18.89 10.78
CA LEU A 14 36.31 19.94 10.65
C LEU A 14 35.39 19.70 9.45
N VAL A 15 35.94 19.23 8.32
CA VAL A 15 35.16 18.88 7.13
C VAL A 15 34.28 17.66 7.40
N ILE A 16 34.79 16.63 8.09
CA ILE A 16 33.99 15.44 8.46
C ILE A 16 32.88 15.80 9.46
N SER A 17 33.16 16.67 10.44
CA SER A 17 32.16 17.18 11.39
C SER A 17 31.10 18.05 10.71
N ALA A 18 31.48 18.85 9.72
CA ALA A 18 30.55 19.65 8.93
C ALA A 18 29.62 18.74 8.12
N ILE A 19 30.15 17.70 7.47
CA ILE A 19 29.37 16.71 6.71
C ILE A 19 28.35 15.96 7.59
N PHE A 20 28.68 15.68 8.86
CA PHE A 20 27.77 15.03 9.81
C PHE A 20 26.63 15.93 10.31
N SER A 21 26.74 17.26 10.10
CA SER A 21 25.78 18.26 10.56
C SER A 21 24.76 18.67 9.50
N LEU A 22 24.97 18.28 8.23
CA LEU A 22 23.94 18.42 7.20
C LEU A 22 22.97 17.24 7.32
N SER A 23 21.86 17.46 8.01
CA SER A 23 20.70 16.59 7.91
C SER A 23 20.20 16.58 6.47
N ALA A 24 20.61 15.57 5.70
CA ALA A 24 20.10 15.35 4.36
C ALA A 24 18.59 15.03 4.45
N THR A 25 17.76 15.93 3.97
CA THR A 25 16.37 15.62 3.65
C THR A 25 16.37 14.69 2.43
N VAL A 26 16.33 13.40 2.70
CA VAL A 26 16.22 12.37 1.65
C VAL A 26 14.79 12.37 1.13
N PHE A 27 14.60 12.85 -0.10
CA PHE A 27 13.35 12.64 -0.84
C PHE A 27 13.31 11.16 -1.28
N ALA A 28 12.50 10.35 -0.60
CA ALA A 28 12.36 8.94 -0.90
C ALA A 28 11.48 8.73 -2.16
N GLN A 29 12.09 8.47 -3.32
CA GLN A 29 11.42 7.83 -4.45
C GLN A 29 11.44 6.32 -4.24
N LEU A 30 10.30 5.74 -3.82
CA LEU A 30 10.22 4.35 -3.30
C LEU A 30 10.17 3.25 -4.39
N GLN A 31 10.20 3.58 -5.68
CA GLN A 31 10.28 2.60 -6.76
C GLN A 31 11.25 3.07 -7.85
N TYR A 32 12.53 2.74 -7.67
CA TYR A 32 13.54 2.81 -8.71
C TYR A 32 13.81 1.39 -9.20
N THR A 33 13.56 1.14 -10.49
CA THR A 33 13.99 -0.10 -11.15
C THR A 33 15.33 0.19 -11.84
N PRO A 34 16.42 -0.48 -11.46
CA PRO A 34 17.70 -0.30 -12.13
C PRO A 34 17.59 -0.72 -13.59
N LEU A 35 18.22 0.04 -14.49
CA LEU A 35 18.18 -0.21 -15.95
C LEU A 35 18.86 -1.53 -16.33
N ALA A 36 19.77 -2.02 -15.50
CA ALA A 36 20.45 -3.30 -15.71
C ALA A 36 20.30 -4.17 -14.44
N PRO A 37 19.72 -5.38 -14.55
CA PRO A 37 19.69 -6.33 -13.44
C PRO A 37 21.09 -6.87 -13.16
N LEU A 38 21.49 -6.94 -11.89
CA LEU A 38 22.70 -7.64 -11.46
C LEU A 38 22.41 -9.14 -11.29
N PRO A 39 23.38 -10.04 -11.54
CA PRO A 39 23.22 -11.47 -11.30
C PRO A 39 22.74 -11.75 -9.85
N GLY A 40 21.69 -12.57 -9.71
CA GLY A 40 21.13 -12.95 -8.40
C GLY A 40 20.24 -11.88 -7.73
N THR A 41 19.88 -10.80 -8.43
CA THR A 41 19.00 -9.74 -7.89
C THR A 41 17.58 -9.75 -8.43
N THR A 42 17.30 -10.63 -9.39
CA THR A 42 16.03 -10.75 -10.11
C THR A 42 15.05 -11.62 -9.35
N VAL A 43 13.84 -11.10 -9.13
CA VAL A 43 12.77 -11.79 -8.40
C VAL A 43 11.45 -11.67 -9.19
N GLY A 44 10.70 -12.77 -9.29
CA GLY A 44 9.42 -12.80 -10.00
C GLY A 44 8.87 -14.21 -10.17
N THR A 45 7.55 -14.35 -10.13
CA THR A 45 6.88 -15.63 -10.42
C THR A 45 7.07 -15.95 -11.90
N ASN A 46 7.69 -17.10 -12.22
CA ASN A 46 8.07 -17.53 -13.57
C ASN A 46 9.11 -16.63 -14.29
N CYS A 47 9.95 -15.89 -13.55
CA CYS A 47 11.06 -15.13 -14.14
C CYS A 47 12.16 -16.06 -14.67
N ASN A 48 12.52 -15.91 -15.95
CA ASN A 48 13.70 -16.56 -16.52
C ASN A 48 14.97 -15.80 -16.10
N THR A 49 15.65 -16.29 -15.06
CA THR A 49 16.89 -15.69 -14.54
C THR A 49 18.07 -15.71 -15.53
N SER A 50 17.94 -16.43 -16.64
CA SER A 50 18.94 -16.52 -17.71
C SER A 50 18.82 -15.38 -18.73
N ASP A 51 17.66 -14.74 -18.83
CA ASP A 51 17.43 -13.54 -19.65
C ASP A 51 16.49 -12.54 -18.92
N PRO A 52 16.98 -11.92 -17.84
CA PRO A 52 16.15 -11.04 -17.01
C PRO A 52 15.88 -9.67 -17.64
N VAL A 53 16.49 -9.37 -18.78
CA VAL A 53 16.35 -8.07 -19.48
C VAL A 53 15.14 -8.10 -20.43
N ASN A 54 14.84 -9.26 -21.03
CA ASN A 54 13.75 -9.40 -22.00
C ASN A 54 12.47 -10.02 -21.41
N ASP A 55 12.48 -10.50 -20.16
CA ASP A 55 11.32 -11.09 -19.51
C ASP A 55 10.55 -10.07 -18.64
N PRO A 56 9.31 -9.70 -19.00
CA PRO A 56 8.50 -8.73 -18.26
C PRO A 56 8.07 -9.22 -16.86
N ASN A 57 8.26 -10.51 -16.54
CA ASN A 57 7.99 -11.08 -15.22
C ASN A 57 9.15 -10.89 -14.24
N CYS A 58 10.34 -10.51 -14.72
CA CYS A 58 11.51 -10.27 -13.90
C CYS A 58 11.49 -8.85 -13.32
N LYS A 59 11.43 -8.75 -11.98
CA LYS A 59 11.49 -7.47 -11.26
C LYS A 59 12.79 -7.39 -10.46
N VAL A 60 13.41 -6.22 -10.44
CA VAL A 60 14.57 -5.91 -9.58
C VAL A 60 14.22 -4.72 -8.72
N GLY A 61 14.30 -4.89 -7.40
CA GLY A 61 14.10 -3.82 -6.43
C GLY A 61 15.43 -3.29 -5.91
N VAL A 62 15.43 -2.02 -5.47
CA VAL A 62 16.58 -1.44 -4.76
C VAL A 62 17.01 -2.24 -3.53
N SER A 63 16.06 -2.93 -2.89
CA SER A 63 16.28 -3.76 -1.72
C SER A 63 17.15 -4.99 -1.98
N SER A 64 17.07 -5.60 -3.17
CA SER A 64 17.93 -6.71 -3.59
C SER A 64 19.19 -6.20 -4.33
N TYR A 65 19.09 -5.04 -4.97
CA TYR A 65 20.16 -4.47 -5.80
C TYR A 65 21.33 -3.92 -4.98
N ILE A 66 21.07 -3.08 -3.97
CA ILE A 66 22.14 -2.44 -3.18
C ILE A 66 23.01 -3.48 -2.43
N PRO A 67 22.44 -4.50 -1.74
CA PRO A 67 23.26 -5.53 -1.11
C PRO A 67 24.11 -6.32 -2.11
N ALA A 68 23.61 -6.53 -3.33
CA ALA A 68 24.37 -7.22 -4.37
C ALA A 68 25.53 -6.38 -4.90
N VAL A 69 25.36 -5.05 -5.03
CA VAL A 69 26.46 -4.13 -5.37
C VAL A 69 27.57 -4.21 -4.32
N PHE A 70 27.24 -4.17 -3.02
CA PHE A 70 28.24 -4.29 -1.96
C PHE A 70 29.03 -5.61 -2.04
N LYS A 71 28.34 -6.73 -2.28
CA LYS A 71 29.00 -8.04 -2.46
C LYS A 71 29.91 -8.05 -3.69
N LEU A 72 29.46 -7.48 -4.80
CA LEU A 72 30.25 -7.37 -6.03
C LEU A 72 31.49 -6.48 -5.85
N SER A 73 31.35 -5.34 -5.19
CA SER A 73 32.45 -4.43 -4.91
C SER A 73 33.53 -5.07 -4.04
N ILE A 74 33.15 -5.83 -3.00
CA ILE A 74 34.10 -6.56 -2.15
C ILE A 74 34.80 -7.66 -2.96
N ALA A 75 34.09 -8.37 -3.83
CA ALA A 75 34.68 -9.38 -4.71
C ALA A 75 35.74 -8.79 -5.65
N ILE A 76 35.43 -7.66 -6.30
CA ILE A 76 36.36 -6.93 -7.18
C ILE A 76 37.57 -6.42 -6.38
N ALA A 77 37.34 -5.83 -5.19
CA ALA A 77 38.40 -5.35 -4.32
C ALA A 77 39.36 -6.49 -3.92
N GLY A 78 38.85 -7.69 -3.65
CA GLY A 78 39.67 -8.87 -3.36
C GLY A 78 40.56 -9.27 -4.54
N ILE A 79 40.00 -9.33 -5.75
CA ILE A 79 40.77 -9.66 -6.97
C ILE A 79 41.88 -8.65 -7.21
N LEU A 80 41.57 -7.35 -7.12
CA LEU A 80 42.55 -6.28 -7.30
C LEU A 80 43.64 -6.30 -6.22
N ALA A 81 43.27 -6.59 -4.96
CA ALA A 81 44.23 -6.72 -3.87
C ALA A 81 45.22 -7.87 -4.13
N VAL A 82 44.74 -9.02 -4.61
CA VAL A 82 45.59 -10.16 -4.97
C VAL A 82 46.52 -9.80 -6.13
N LEU A 83 46.02 -9.15 -7.18
CA LEU A 83 46.85 -8.73 -8.32
C LEU A 83 47.98 -7.79 -7.89
N MET A 84 47.68 -6.77 -7.08
CA MET A 84 48.70 -5.83 -6.59
C MET A 84 49.69 -6.49 -5.63
N MET A 85 49.24 -7.45 -4.82
CA MET A 85 50.13 -8.26 -3.98
C MET A 85 51.08 -9.12 -4.82
N VAL A 86 50.61 -9.73 -5.91
CA VAL A 86 51.48 -10.50 -6.82
C VAL A 86 52.50 -9.60 -7.50
N VAL A 87 52.08 -8.43 -8.02
CA VAL A 87 53.00 -7.48 -8.66
C VAL A 87 54.06 -6.96 -7.66
N GLY A 88 53.65 -6.60 -6.45
CA GLY A 88 54.59 -6.19 -5.39
C GLY A 88 55.50 -7.32 -4.94
N GLY A 89 54.99 -8.55 -4.88
CA GLY A 89 55.76 -9.75 -4.55
C GLY A 89 56.81 -10.10 -5.60
N VAL A 90 56.45 -10.04 -6.88
CA VAL A 90 57.41 -10.23 -7.98
C VAL A 90 58.47 -9.13 -7.95
N GLN A 91 58.07 -7.86 -7.80
CA GLN A 91 59.01 -6.75 -7.72
C GLN A 91 59.98 -6.90 -6.54
N TYR A 92 59.52 -7.38 -5.39
CA TYR A 92 60.36 -7.63 -4.21
C TYR A 92 61.41 -8.73 -4.46
N LEU A 93 61.03 -9.79 -5.18
CA LEU A 93 61.89 -10.94 -5.45
C LEU A 93 62.83 -10.72 -6.65
N SER A 94 62.43 -9.91 -7.63
CA SER A 94 63.17 -9.72 -8.89
C SER A 94 64.21 -8.59 -8.85
N THR A 95 64.34 -7.87 -7.74
CA THR A 95 65.24 -6.73 -7.62
C THR A 95 66.27 -6.94 -6.51
N ASP A 96 67.55 -6.72 -6.84
CA ASP A 96 68.64 -6.74 -5.87
C ASP A 96 68.84 -5.38 -5.20
N ALA A 97 68.28 -4.31 -5.78
CA ALA A 97 68.36 -2.96 -5.24
C ALA A 97 67.46 -2.82 -4.00
N ILE A 98 68.02 -2.26 -2.92
CA ILE A 98 67.30 -1.99 -1.66
C ILE A 98 66.05 -1.15 -1.91
N SER A 99 66.12 -0.15 -2.79
CA SER A 99 64.98 0.70 -3.17
C SER A 99 63.84 -0.07 -3.82
N GLY A 100 64.15 -0.99 -4.75
CA GLY A 100 63.12 -1.82 -5.40
C GLY A 100 62.43 -2.78 -4.42
N LYS A 101 63.16 -3.28 -3.41
CA LYS A 101 62.58 -4.11 -2.34
C LYS A 101 61.66 -3.29 -1.44
N GLU A 102 62.03 -2.05 -1.13
CA GLU A 102 61.20 -1.15 -0.34
C GLU A 102 59.90 -0.80 -1.08
N GLU A 103 59.97 -0.47 -2.37
CA GLU A 103 58.79 -0.21 -3.21
C GLU A 103 57.86 -1.43 -3.35
N GLY A 104 58.42 -2.63 -3.55
CA GLY A 104 57.64 -3.86 -3.62
C GLY A 104 56.89 -4.14 -2.31
N LYS A 105 57.56 -3.92 -1.17
CA LYS A 105 56.96 -4.04 0.16
C LYS A 105 55.87 -2.99 0.39
N GLU A 106 56.10 -1.74 -0.03
CA GLU A 106 55.12 -0.66 0.07
C GLU A 106 53.85 -0.99 -0.72
N LYS A 107 53.98 -1.52 -1.94
CA LYS A 107 52.82 -1.96 -2.75
C LYS A 107 52.00 -3.05 -2.06
N ILE A 108 52.65 -4.03 -1.45
CA ILE A 108 51.97 -5.09 -0.70
C ILE A 108 51.25 -4.49 0.51
N GLN A 109 51.91 -3.61 1.27
CA GLN A 109 51.30 -2.96 2.43
C GLN A 109 50.10 -2.09 2.04
N ASN A 110 50.21 -1.31 0.97
CA ASN A 110 49.12 -0.47 0.48
C ASN A 110 47.93 -1.31 0.00
N ALA A 111 48.17 -2.44 -0.67
CA ALA A 111 47.11 -3.38 -1.06
C ALA A 111 46.42 -4.00 0.16
N LEU A 112 47.18 -4.38 1.19
CA LEU A 112 46.65 -4.91 2.45
C LEU A 112 45.81 -3.88 3.21
N TRP A 113 46.30 -2.64 3.34
CA TRP A 113 45.55 -1.57 4.01
C TRP A 113 44.28 -1.20 3.25
N GLY A 114 44.33 -1.16 1.92
CA GLY A 114 43.15 -0.92 1.09
C GLY A 114 42.09 -2.02 1.23
N PHE A 115 42.52 -3.28 1.21
CA PHE A 115 41.62 -4.42 1.40
C PHE A 115 41.07 -4.51 2.82
N LEU A 116 41.90 -4.25 3.83
CA LEU A 116 41.50 -4.20 5.24
C LEU A 116 40.49 -3.08 5.49
N LEU A 117 40.62 -1.92 4.83
CA LEU A 117 39.62 -0.86 4.88
C LEU A 117 38.29 -1.30 4.26
N ALA A 118 38.31 -1.97 3.11
CA ALA A 118 37.10 -2.45 2.45
C ALA A 118 36.35 -3.49 3.30
N ILE A 119 37.06 -4.48 3.84
CA ILE A 119 36.49 -5.48 4.75
C ILE A 119 36.10 -4.83 6.09
N GLY A 120 36.93 -3.94 6.63
CA GLY A 120 36.68 -3.25 7.89
C GLY A 120 35.38 -2.45 7.84
N ALA A 121 35.14 -1.72 6.76
CA ALA A 121 33.87 -1.05 6.53
C ALA A 121 32.70 -2.04 6.55
N PHE A 122 32.80 -3.17 5.83
CA PHE A 122 31.76 -4.19 5.84
C PHE A 122 31.51 -4.78 7.24
N ILE A 123 32.56 -5.13 7.99
CA ILE A 123 32.46 -5.69 9.34
C ILE A 123 31.82 -4.70 10.29
N ILE A 124 32.22 -3.41 10.26
CA ILE A 124 31.64 -2.38 11.11
C ILE A 124 30.14 -2.23 10.83
N LEU A 125 29.76 -2.12 9.56
CA LEU A 125 28.35 -2.04 9.15
C LEU A 125 27.56 -3.27 9.63
N ASN A 126 28.12 -4.47 9.41
CA ASN A 126 27.49 -5.73 9.81
C ASN A 126 27.36 -5.89 11.34
N THR A 127 28.32 -5.38 12.11
CA THR A 127 28.35 -5.50 13.57
C THR A 127 27.38 -4.52 14.24
N ILE A 128 27.30 -3.28 13.75
CA ILE A 128 26.37 -2.29 14.30
C ILE A 128 24.93 -2.71 14.00
N ASN A 129 24.64 -3.04 12.74
CA ASN A 129 23.33 -3.52 12.35
C ASN A 129 23.41 -4.21 10.97
N PRO A 130 23.21 -5.53 10.88
CA PRO A 130 23.20 -6.23 9.60
C PRO A 130 22.06 -5.74 8.68
N GLY A 131 21.04 -5.09 9.23
CA GLY A 131 19.99 -4.38 8.49
C GLY A 131 20.50 -3.19 7.67
N LEU A 132 21.68 -2.63 7.94
CA LEU A 132 22.31 -1.61 7.08
C LEU A 132 22.89 -2.20 5.79
N LEU A 133 23.14 -3.52 5.78
CA LEU A 133 23.51 -4.27 4.59
C LEU A 133 22.29 -4.88 3.89
N SER A 134 21.11 -4.84 4.53
CA SER A 134 19.84 -5.36 4.04
C SER A 134 18.81 -4.24 3.99
N PHE A 135 18.79 -3.51 2.88
CA PHE A 135 17.86 -2.41 2.64
C PHE A 135 16.44 -2.90 2.36
N ASP A 136 15.72 -3.35 3.38
CA ASP A 136 14.30 -3.71 3.27
C ASP A 136 13.42 -2.49 3.53
N LEU A 137 13.25 -1.66 2.49
CA LEU A 137 12.34 -0.51 2.51
C LEU A 137 10.86 -0.92 2.60
N GLY A 138 10.53 -2.20 2.42
CA GLY A 138 9.17 -2.73 2.57
C GLY A 138 8.70 -2.71 4.02
N LYS A 139 9.61 -2.80 4.99
CA LYS A 139 9.27 -2.76 6.43
C LYS A 139 8.85 -1.38 6.94
N TYR A 140 9.16 -0.32 6.19
CA TYR A 140 8.82 1.06 6.54
C TYR A 140 7.72 1.65 5.65
N GLN A 141 7.04 0.80 4.88
CA GLN A 141 6.01 1.17 3.89
C GLN A 141 4.69 1.69 4.51
N SER A 142 4.67 2.07 5.79
CA SER A 142 3.51 2.68 6.45
C SER A 142 3.37 4.18 6.22
N ILE A 143 4.21 4.80 5.38
CA ILE A 143 4.02 6.20 4.97
C ILE A 143 3.85 6.23 3.46
N LYS A 144 2.63 6.60 3.07
CA LYS A 144 2.14 6.74 1.70
C LYS A 144 3.23 7.25 0.75
N GLN A 145 3.48 6.47 -0.28
CA GLN A 145 4.08 6.92 -1.54
C GLN A 145 3.34 8.19 -2.00
N ALA A 146 4.06 9.31 -2.03
CA ALA A 146 3.67 10.43 -2.88
C ALA A 146 3.71 9.92 -4.33
N PRO A 147 2.66 10.12 -5.14
CA PRO A 147 2.58 9.50 -6.45
C PRO A 147 3.70 10.03 -7.33
N SER A 148 4.62 9.14 -7.73
CA SER A 148 5.44 9.34 -8.93
C SER A 148 4.47 9.34 -10.11
N ALA A 149 4.49 10.41 -10.91
CA ALA A 149 3.56 10.64 -12.02
C ALA A 149 3.34 9.36 -12.84
N PRO A 150 2.14 8.75 -12.77
CA PRO A 150 1.78 7.68 -13.68
C PRO A 150 1.40 8.32 -15.03
N ALA A 151 1.56 7.57 -16.13
CA ALA A 151 0.77 7.79 -17.34
C ALA A 151 -0.68 8.09 -16.92
N PRO A 152 -1.39 9.07 -17.53
CA PRO A 152 -2.53 9.76 -16.93
C PRO A 152 -3.50 8.74 -16.33
N THR A 153 -3.33 8.49 -15.03
CA THR A 153 -4.27 7.67 -14.29
C THR A 153 -5.46 8.59 -14.12
N PRO A 154 -6.66 8.17 -14.54
CA PRO A 154 -7.82 8.99 -14.35
C PRO A 154 -7.86 9.39 -12.87
N SER A 155 -8.00 10.68 -12.59
CA SER A 155 -8.17 11.15 -11.21
C SER A 155 -9.30 10.35 -10.55
N ARG A 156 -9.40 10.25 -9.21
CA ARG A 156 -10.56 9.56 -8.60
C ARG A 156 -11.89 10.14 -9.10
N ALA A 157 -11.92 11.44 -9.45
CA ALA A 157 -13.01 12.08 -10.16
C ALA A 157 -13.17 11.61 -11.61
N GLY A 158 -12.08 11.36 -12.35
CA GLY A 158 -12.06 10.77 -13.68
C GLY A 158 -12.43 9.27 -13.72
N VAL A 159 -12.04 8.48 -12.72
CA VAL A 159 -12.49 7.09 -12.56
C VAL A 159 -13.97 7.09 -12.22
N LEU A 160 -14.39 7.87 -11.22
CA LEU A 160 -15.80 8.03 -10.89
C LEU A 160 -16.61 8.52 -12.09
N ALA A 161 -16.09 9.47 -12.86
CA ALA A 161 -16.71 9.91 -14.11
C ALA A 161 -16.77 8.79 -15.14
N PHE A 162 -15.74 7.96 -15.30
CA PHE A 162 -15.79 6.78 -16.18
C PHE A 162 -16.91 5.80 -15.76
N CYS A 163 -16.97 5.44 -14.48
CA CYS A 163 -17.96 4.51 -13.93
C CYS A 163 -19.40 5.08 -13.89
N THR A 164 -19.57 6.40 -13.98
CA THR A 164 -20.88 7.08 -13.93
C THR A 164 -21.30 7.72 -15.26
N ALA A 165 -20.36 7.95 -16.19
CA ALA A 165 -20.61 8.55 -17.50
C ALA A 165 -20.82 7.53 -18.61
N GLU A 166 -20.20 6.35 -18.51
CA GLU A 166 -20.43 5.29 -19.49
C GLU A 166 -21.86 4.73 -19.36
N ASN A 167 -22.57 4.65 -20.49
CA ASN A 167 -23.85 3.97 -20.56
C ASN A 167 -23.65 2.53 -20.13
N SER A 168 -24.63 2.02 -19.38
CA SER A 168 -24.43 0.78 -18.67
C SER A 168 -24.60 -0.41 -19.59
N ILE A 169 -23.47 -0.99 -19.96
CA ILE A 169 -23.43 -2.19 -20.77
C ILE A 169 -23.37 -3.37 -19.79
N PRO A 170 -24.36 -4.28 -19.80
CA PRO A 170 -24.32 -5.49 -18.99
C PRO A 170 -23.02 -6.27 -19.25
N GLY A 171 -22.35 -6.74 -18.21
CA GLY A 171 -21.09 -7.49 -18.34
C GLY A 171 -19.84 -6.64 -18.62
N ARG A 172 -19.94 -5.30 -18.59
CA ARG A 172 -18.75 -4.43 -18.55
C ARG A 172 -18.12 -4.50 -17.16
N THR A 173 -16.79 -4.48 -17.12
CA THR A 173 -16.00 -4.37 -15.89
C THR A 173 -16.44 -3.19 -15.03
N TRP A 174 -16.77 -3.49 -13.79
CA TRP A 174 -17.07 -2.56 -12.72
C TRP A 174 -15.79 -2.02 -12.08
N CYS A 175 -15.92 -0.88 -11.43
CA CYS A 175 -14.78 -0.16 -10.89
C CYS A 175 -14.31 -0.72 -9.55
N ASP A 176 -12.99 -0.75 -9.39
CA ASP A 176 -12.34 -1.23 -8.18
C ASP A 176 -12.70 -0.35 -6.96
N ASP A 177 -13.21 -0.98 -5.91
CA ASP A 177 -13.63 -0.35 -4.67
C ASP A 177 -12.65 -0.60 -3.50
N SER A 178 -11.42 -1.03 -3.82
CA SER A 178 -10.40 -1.36 -2.83
C SER A 178 -10.07 -0.18 -1.90
N ILE A 179 -10.16 1.05 -2.41
CA ILE A 179 -9.92 2.27 -1.63
C ILE A 179 -10.98 2.40 -0.52
N GLU A 180 -12.26 2.27 -0.88
CA GLU A 180 -13.37 2.37 0.05
C GLU A 180 -13.39 1.19 1.04
N ARG A 181 -13.09 -0.03 0.57
CA ARG A 181 -12.92 -1.20 1.45
C ARG A 181 -11.79 -1.02 2.45
N ASN A 182 -10.63 -0.55 2.01
CA ASN A 182 -9.50 -0.27 2.89
C ASN A 182 -9.87 0.82 3.90
N LYS A 183 -10.61 1.85 3.47
CA LYS A 183 -11.12 2.86 4.40
C LYS A 183 -12.07 2.24 5.42
N LEU A 184 -13.03 1.39 5.03
CA LEU A 184 -13.97 0.75 5.95
C LEU A 184 -13.29 -0.22 6.92
N ALA A 185 -12.30 -0.97 6.46
CA ALA A 185 -11.55 -1.94 7.26
C ALA A 185 -10.45 -1.30 8.15
N ALA A 186 -9.99 -0.09 7.84
CA ALA A 186 -8.93 0.56 8.60
C ALA A 186 -9.42 1.18 9.91
N GLY A 187 -8.54 1.20 10.93
CA GLY A 187 -8.73 1.92 12.18
C GLY A 187 -9.29 1.06 13.32
N LEU A 188 -9.73 1.71 14.39
CA LEU A 188 -10.12 1.06 15.65
C LEU A 188 -11.47 0.33 15.57
N ASN A 189 -12.32 0.69 14.61
CA ASN A 189 -13.69 0.17 14.46
C ASN A 189 -13.90 -0.30 13.01
N PRO A 190 -13.35 -1.48 12.64
CA PRO A 190 -13.46 -1.99 11.28
C PRO A 190 -14.90 -2.37 10.96
N VAL A 191 -15.36 -2.01 9.76
CA VAL A 191 -16.65 -2.43 9.22
C VAL A 191 -16.40 -3.37 8.05
N ALA A 192 -17.00 -4.55 8.13
CA ALA A 192 -16.84 -5.54 7.09
C ALA A 192 -17.81 -5.26 5.92
N VAL A 193 -17.41 -5.68 4.72
CA VAL A 193 -18.28 -5.79 3.56
C VAL A 193 -18.50 -7.28 3.30
N LYS A 194 -19.67 -7.66 2.76
CA LYS A 194 -20.04 -9.05 2.47
C LYS A 194 -18.89 -9.85 1.85
N GLN A 195 -18.73 -11.08 2.30
CA GLN A 195 -17.57 -11.93 2.00
C GLN A 195 -17.50 -12.47 0.57
N ASN A 196 -18.59 -12.40 -0.20
CA ASN A 196 -18.64 -12.95 -1.56
C ASN A 196 -17.85 -12.11 -2.58
N GLY A 197 -17.14 -11.07 -2.12
CA GLY A 197 -16.14 -10.31 -2.88
C GLY A 197 -16.67 -9.00 -3.46
N PRO A 198 -15.77 -8.18 -4.03
CA PRO A 198 -16.15 -7.00 -4.80
C PRO A 198 -16.86 -7.39 -6.09
N CYS A 199 -17.79 -6.55 -6.53
CA CYS A 199 -18.38 -6.68 -7.85
C CYS A 199 -17.33 -6.37 -8.93
N LEU A 200 -17.16 -7.29 -9.87
CA LEU A 200 -16.22 -7.19 -10.99
C LEU A 200 -16.88 -6.70 -12.26
N ASP A 201 -18.18 -6.96 -12.45
CA ASP A 201 -18.93 -6.58 -13.66
C ASP A 201 -20.33 -6.04 -13.35
N ILE A 202 -20.83 -5.14 -14.20
CA ILE A 202 -22.21 -4.64 -14.13
C ILE A 202 -23.20 -5.79 -14.38
N GLY A 203 -24.14 -6.00 -13.46
CA GLY A 203 -25.13 -7.07 -13.53
C GLY A 203 -24.71 -8.35 -12.80
N GLN A 204 -23.47 -8.42 -12.29
CA GLN A 204 -23.01 -9.53 -11.46
C GLN A 204 -23.94 -9.70 -10.24
N GLN A 205 -24.35 -10.94 -10.00
CA GLN A 205 -25.12 -11.32 -8.83
C GLN A 205 -24.18 -11.73 -7.69
N ASP A 206 -24.68 -11.69 -6.47
CA ASP A 206 -23.99 -12.19 -5.27
C ASP A 206 -22.61 -11.53 -4.99
N CYS A 207 -22.51 -10.24 -5.26
CA CYS A 207 -21.38 -9.40 -4.89
C CYS A 207 -21.90 -8.17 -4.12
N THR A 208 -21.01 -7.45 -3.46
CA THR A 208 -21.33 -6.14 -2.87
C THR A 208 -20.28 -5.16 -3.35
N SER A 209 -20.66 -3.96 -3.78
CA SER A 209 -19.75 -2.90 -4.19
C SER A 209 -19.84 -1.73 -3.21
N VAL A 210 -18.71 -1.14 -2.84
CA VAL A 210 -18.69 0.11 -2.06
C VAL A 210 -18.02 1.24 -2.84
N PHE A 211 -17.96 1.09 -4.17
CA PHE A 211 -17.28 2.02 -5.05
C PHE A 211 -17.94 3.40 -5.04
N GLY A 212 -17.15 4.45 -4.76
CA GLY A 212 -17.67 5.82 -4.82
C GLY A 212 -18.62 6.17 -3.66
N LEU A 213 -18.57 5.44 -2.54
CA LEU A 213 -19.13 5.93 -1.28
C LEU A 213 -18.36 7.18 -0.83
N TYR A 214 -19.10 8.23 -0.45
CA TYR A 214 -18.50 9.45 0.07
C TYR A 214 -17.74 9.19 1.37
N ASP A 215 -16.64 9.92 1.56
CA ASP A 215 -15.85 9.86 2.80
C ASP A 215 -16.70 10.25 4.02
N ALA A 216 -17.68 11.15 3.85
CA ALA A 216 -18.66 11.49 4.88
C ALA A 216 -19.55 10.28 5.26
N THR A 217 -20.02 9.51 4.27
CA THR A 217 -20.81 8.29 4.50
C THR A 217 -19.98 7.22 5.18
N ILE A 218 -18.73 6.99 4.73
CA ILE A 218 -17.81 6.04 5.37
C ILE A 218 -17.54 6.42 6.83
N ASN A 219 -17.30 7.69 7.11
CA ASN A 219 -17.10 8.19 8.47
C ASN A 219 -18.37 8.04 9.33
N ALA A 220 -19.55 8.26 8.73
CA ALA A 220 -20.81 8.07 9.42
C ALA A 220 -21.05 6.58 9.75
N ILE A 221 -20.79 5.67 8.83
CA ILE A 221 -20.86 4.21 9.04
C ILE A 221 -19.94 3.78 10.19
N LYS A 222 -18.69 4.25 10.21
CA LYS A 222 -17.77 4.00 11.33
C LYS A 222 -18.25 4.59 12.64
N GLY A 223 -18.83 5.79 12.60
CA GLY A 223 -19.45 6.41 13.76
C GLY A 223 -20.61 5.59 14.34
N VAL A 224 -21.36 4.89 13.49
CA VAL A 224 -22.41 3.96 13.91
C VAL A 224 -21.81 2.75 14.62
N LYS A 225 -20.73 2.14 14.09
CA LYS A 225 -20.00 1.04 14.76
C LYS A 225 -19.55 1.46 16.17
N THR A 226 -18.84 2.58 16.29
CA THR A 226 -18.37 3.10 17.59
C THR A 226 -19.48 3.24 18.63
N ARG A 227 -20.63 3.81 18.21
CA ARG A 227 -21.77 4.03 19.12
C ARG A 227 -22.48 2.73 19.47
N CYS A 228 -22.56 1.80 18.52
CA CYS A 228 -23.11 0.49 18.76
C CYS A 228 -22.25 -0.29 19.76
N ASP A 229 -20.91 -0.26 19.63
CA ASP A 229 -20.02 -0.94 20.58
C ASP A 229 -20.13 -0.36 21.99
N ALA A 230 -20.22 0.98 22.10
CA ALA A 230 -20.47 1.63 23.38
C ALA A 230 -21.83 1.23 23.99
N PHE A 231 -22.87 1.11 23.15
CA PHE A 231 -24.16 0.60 23.56
C PHE A 231 -24.07 -0.87 24.02
N ALA A 232 -23.39 -1.73 23.26
CA ALA A 232 -23.24 -3.13 23.59
C ALA A 232 -22.53 -3.34 24.93
N ALA A 233 -21.41 -2.61 25.14
CA ALA A 233 -20.67 -2.63 26.39
C ALA A 233 -21.53 -2.20 27.60
N LYS A 234 -22.40 -1.20 27.43
CA LYS A 234 -23.29 -0.72 28.50
C LYS A 234 -24.40 -1.74 28.84
N ASN A 235 -24.80 -2.57 27.90
CA ASN A 235 -25.92 -3.50 28.04
C ASN A 235 -25.48 -4.96 28.21
N ASN A 236 -24.18 -5.22 28.45
CA ASN A 236 -23.61 -6.57 28.53
C ASN A 236 -23.92 -7.43 27.29
N LEU A 237 -23.87 -6.81 26.11
CA LEU A 237 -24.06 -7.46 24.81
C LEU A 237 -22.71 -7.68 24.12
N PRO A 238 -22.60 -8.65 23.19
CA PRO A 238 -21.39 -8.85 22.41
C PRO A 238 -21.07 -7.64 21.53
N GLU A 239 -19.83 -7.53 21.06
CA GLU A 239 -19.41 -6.45 20.15
C GLU A 239 -20.29 -6.41 18.90
N CYS A 240 -20.67 -5.21 18.44
CA CYS A 240 -21.55 -5.07 17.30
C CYS A 240 -20.84 -5.47 16.01
N LYS A 241 -21.34 -6.49 15.31
CA LYS A 241 -20.78 -6.89 14.01
C LYS A 241 -21.56 -6.27 12.86
N ILE A 242 -21.11 -5.10 12.41
CA ILE A 242 -21.68 -4.43 11.24
C ILE A 242 -21.05 -4.99 9.95
N VAL A 243 -21.90 -5.47 9.05
CA VAL A 243 -21.51 -5.98 7.73
C VAL A 243 -22.35 -5.29 6.66
N ILE A 244 -21.71 -4.62 5.70
CA ILE A 244 -22.38 -4.05 4.52
C ILE A 244 -22.71 -5.19 3.55
N THR A 245 -23.99 -5.36 3.25
CA THR A 245 -24.53 -6.37 2.33
C THR A 245 -25.01 -5.79 1.01
N GLY A 246 -25.24 -4.48 0.97
CA GLY A 246 -25.64 -3.71 -0.21
C GLY A 246 -24.96 -2.35 -0.19
N GLY A 247 -24.31 -1.94 -1.28
CA GLY A 247 -23.68 -0.64 -1.40
C GLY A 247 -24.06 0.08 -2.69
N THR A 248 -23.16 0.14 -3.66
CA THR A 248 -23.28 0.93 -4.89
C THR A 248 -23.64 0.12 -6.14
N GLU A 249 -23.97 -1.15 -5.98
CA GLU A 249 -24.43 -2.14 -6.96
C GLU A 249 -25.88 -1.90 -7.43
N TYR A 250 -26.15 -0.74 -8.03
CA TYR A 250 -27.50 -0.29 -8.38
C TYR A 250 -28.35 -1.30 -9.19
N TRP A 251 -27.70 -2.17 -9.96
CA TRP A 251 -28.36 -3.23 -10.73
C TRP A 251 -29.06 -4.30 -9.87
N LEU A 252 -28.67 -4.45 -8.60
CA LEU A 252 -29.32 -5.37 -7.66
C LEU A 252 -30.51 -4.76 -6.93
N HIS A 253 -30.52 -3.43 -6.75
CA HIS A 253 -31.47 -2.72 -5.87
C HIS A 253 -32.46 -1.82 -6.63
N GLY A 254 -32.44 -1.83 -7.95
CA GLY A 254 -33.23 -0.94 -8.80
C GLY A 254 -34.40 -1.58 -9.53
N LYS A 255 -34.86 -2.78 -9.12
CA LYS A 255 -35.86 -3.56 -9.86
C LYS A 255 -37.28 -2.98 -9.80
N THR A 256 -37.57 -2.15 -8.80
CA THR A 256 -38.88 -1.51 -8.63
C THR A 256 -38.77 -0.08 -8.08
N LYS A 257 -39.71 0.80 -8.44
CA LYS A 257 -39.89 2.13 -7.82
C LYS A 257 -41.35 2.34 -7.43
N GLY A 258 -41.64 2.52 -6.14
CA GLY A 258 -43.00 2.74 -5.67
C GLY A 258 -43.95 1.59 -6.04
N GLY A 259 -43.47 0.35 -6.02
CA GLY A 259 -44.24 -0.85 -6.37
C GLY A 259 -44.41 -1.12 -7.86
N LYS A 260 -43.89 -0.25 -8.75
CA LYS A 260 -43.89 -0.49 -10.21
C LYS A 260 -42.55 -1.09 -10.66
N PRO A 261 -42.53 -2.05 -11.60
CA PRO A 261 -41.30 -2.53 -12.21
C PRO A 261 -40.52 -1.39 -12.86
N THR A 262 -39.22 -1.37 -12.67
CA THR A 262 -38.33 -0.46 -13.39
C THR A 262 -38.27 -0.86 -14.86
N PRO A 263 -38.32 0.09 -15.80
CA PRO A 263 -38.17 -0.22 -17.22
C PRO A 263 -36.90 -1.06 -17.47
N PRO A 264 -36.95 -2.12 -18.30
CA PRO A 264 -35.81 -3.01 -18.52
C PRO A 264 -34.52 -2.28 -18.91
N GLU A 265 -34.64 -1.22 -19.72
CA GLU A 265 -33.55 -0.34 -20.12
C GLU A 265 -32.89 0.40 -18.95
N CYS A 266 -33.62 0.60 -17.84
CA CYS A 266 -33.16 1.30 -16.65
C CYS A 266 -32.66 0.40 -15.52
N VAL A 267 -32.91 -0.92 -15.59
CA VAL A 267 -32.41 -1.85 -14.56
C VAL A 267 -30.89 -1.82 -14.54
N LEU A 268 -30.28 -1.87 -15.72
CA LEU A 268 -28.85 -1.88 -15.87
C LEU A 268 -28.27 -0.49 -16.11
N ASP A 269 -29.07 0.55 -16.41
CA ASP A 269 -28.59 1.94 -16.60
C ASP A 269 -28.55 2.79 -15.32
N ILE A 270 -27.34 3.11 -14.84
CA ILE A 270 -27.11 3.94 -13.64
C ILE A 270 -27.78 5.33 -13.72
N LYS A 271 -28.01 5.88 -14.92
CA LYS A 271 -28.57 7.23 -15.12
C LYS A 271 -30.07 7.27 -14.83
N CYS A 272 -30.81 6.22 -15.16
CA CYS A 272 -32.25 6.16 -14.95
C CYS A 272 -32.70 5.12 -13.92
N ASN A 273 -31.78 4.29 -13.40
CA ASN A 273 -32.09 3.39 -12.30
C ASN A 273 -32.57 4.19 -11.07
N PRO A 274 -33.71 3.83 -10.48
CA PRO A 274 -34.35 4.61 -9.43
C PRO A 274 -33.70 4.47 -8.04
N THR A 275 -32.77 3.51 -7.87
CA THR A 275 -32.20 3.18 -6.56
C THR A 275 -31.22 4.23 -6.04
N GLY A 276 -31.10 4.29 -4.71
CA GLY A 276 -30.07 5.05 -4.00
C GLY A 276 -28.72 4.32 -3.91
N HIS A 277 -28.69 3.01 -4.17
CA HIS A 277 -27.51 2.14 -4.16
C HIS A 277 -26.60 2.38 -5.36
N LYS A 278 -26.05 3.59 -5.48
CA LYS A 278 -25.18 3.98 -6.61
C LYS A 278 -23.98 4.77 -6.13
N PRO A 279 -22.89 4.87 -6.92
CA PRO A 279 -21.79 5.77 -6.61
C PRO A 279 -22.30 7.19 -6.38
N ASN A 280 -21.70 7.91 -5.44
CA ASN A 280 -22.20 9.21 -4.94
C ASN A 280 -23.57 9.17 -4.24
N GLY A 281 -24.10 7.97 -3.99
CA GLY A 281 -25.28 7.77 -3.16
C GLY A 281 -24.97 7.86 -1.66
N THR A 282 -26.02 7.94 -0.86
CA THR A 282 -25.94 7.92 0.61
C THR A 282 -26.66 6.71 1.20
N VAL A 283 -26.93 5.70 0.38
CA VAL A 283 -27.71 4.53 0.78
C VAL A 283 -26.81 3.30 0.83
N VAL A 284 -26.91 2.53 1.92
CA VAL A 284 -26.21 1.25 2.12
C VAL A 284 -27.11 0.30 2.90
N ASP A 285 -26.97 -1.00 2.64
CA ASP A 285 -27.66 -2.05 3.38
C ASP A 285 -26.69 -2.72 4.34
N PHE A 286 -27.13 -2.88 5.59
CA PHE A 286 -26.43 -3.69 6.58
C PHE A 286 -27.14 -5.01 6.82
N ARG A 287 -26.35 -6.05 7.08
CA ARG A 287 -26.88 -7.35 7.47
C ARG A 287 -27.72 -7.26 8.75
N MET A 288 -28.92 -7.84 8.72
CA MET A 288 -29.71 -8.09 9.94
C MET A 288 -29.28 -9.36 10.67
N GLY A 289 -29.67 -9.48 11.93
CA GLY A 289 -29.44 -10.69 12.74
C GLY A 289 -28.23 -10.62 13.67
N ASP A 290 -27.55 -9.47 13.74
CA ASP A 290 -26.58 -9.22 14.81
C ASP A 290 -27.34 -8.71 16.05
N PRO A 291 -27.34 -9.44 17.18
CA PRO A 291 -28.21 -9.14 18.32
C PRO A 291 -27.92 -7.77 18.93
N SER A 292 -26.66 -7.33 18.92
CA SER A 292 -26.24 -6.04 19.47
C SER A 292 -26.62 -4.90 18.55
N PHE A 293 -26.37 -5.03 17.24
CA PHE A 293 -26.69 -4.01 16.25
C PHE A 293 -28.20 -3.84 16.06
N ASP A 294 -28.95 -4.94 15.98
CA ASP A 294 -30.40 -4.90 15.83
C ASP A 294 -31.06 -4.25 17.07
N SER A 295 -30.56 -4.58 18.28
CA SER A 295 -31.04 -3.97 19.52
C SER A 295 -30.70 -2.48 19.60
N TYR A 296 -29.49 -2.09 19.17
CA TYR A 296 -29.07 -0.70 19.09
C TYR A 296 -29.99 0.13 18.19
N ILE A 297 -30.38 -0.40 17.02
CA ILE A 297 -31.31 0.27 16.11
C ILE A 297 -32.71 0.36 16.75
N LYS A 298 -33.24 -0.77 17.23
CA LYS A 298 -34.62 -0.87 17.72
C LYS A 298 -34.87 -0.10 19.02
N GLN A 299 -33.87 0.06 19.88
CA GLN A 299 -34.02 0.78 21.16
C GLN A 299 -34.28 2.28 21.00
N ASN A 300 -33.87 2.89 19.88
CA ASN A 300 -34.07 4.32 19.64
C ASN A 300 -35.49 4.68 19.17
N GLY A 301 -36.38 3.70 19.09
CA GLY A 301 -37.80 3.87 18.78
C GLY A 301 -38.09 4.20 17.31
N PRO A 302 -39.34 4.01 16.87
CA PRO A 302 -39.77 4.45 15.55
C PRO A 302 -40.03 5.95 15.53
N ALA A 303 -39.65 6.64 14.44
CA ALA A 303 -39.96 8.06 14.24
C ALA A 303 -40.49 8.33 12.83
N SER A 304 -41.52 9.19 12.68
CA SER A 304 -42.10 9.60 11.40
C SER A 304 -41.90 11.11 11.17
N ALA A 305 -41.36 11.55 10.03
CA ALA A 305 -42.18 11.77 8.82
C ALA A 305 -41.52 11.41 7.46
N PHE A 306 -40.20 11.21 7.39
CA PHE A 306 -39.46 10.93 6.13
C PHE A 306 -39.01 9.45 6.08
N SER A 307 -39.12 8.80 4.91
CA SER A 307 -38.64 7.44 4.67
C SER A 307 -38.03 7.34 3.28
N CYS A 308 -36.90 6.65 3.15
CA CYS A 308 -36.23 6.41 1.87
C CYS A 308 -36.61 5.06 1.23
N ALA A 309 -37.18 4.15 2.03
CA ALA A 309 -37.64 2.83 1.61
C ALA A 309 -38.99 2.48 2.28
N PRO A 310 -39.79 1.56 1.70
CA PRO A 310 -40.99 1.04 2.35
C PRO A 310 -40.62 0.07 3.48
N GLY A 311 -41.18 0.25 4.68
CA GLY A 311 -40.86 -0.63 5.81
C GLY A 311 -41.03 0.00 7.19
N THR A 312 -40.61 -0.74 8.23
CA THR A 312 -40.58 -0.21 9.60
C THR A 312 -39.32 0.62 9.79
N LYS A 313 -39.45 1.84 10.30
CA LYS A 313 -38.38 2.84 10.34
C LYS A 313 -37.91 3.17 11.74
N TYR A 314 -36.62 3.43 11.85
CA TYR A 314 -35.93 3.80 13.08
C TYR A 314 -34.99 4.97 12.79
N ILE A 315 -34.95 5.96 13.68
CA ILE A 315 -34.01 7.09 13.55
C ILE A 315 -32.96 6.97 14.63
N VAL A 316 -31.71 6.81 14.20
CA VAL A 316 -30.56 6.70 15.11
C VAL A 316 -29.56 7.77 14.73
N ASN A 317 -29.33 8.75 15.61
CA ASN A 317 -28.39 9.86 15.38
C ASN A 317 -28.62 10.63 14.06
N GLY A 318 -29.88 10.89 13.72
CA GLY A 318 -30.24 11.63 12.50
C GLY A 318 -30.00 10.84 11.20
N LYS A 319 -29.95 9.50 11.30
CA LYS A 319 -29.86 8.56 10.18
C LYS A 319 -31.06 7.62 10.21
N ILE A 320 -31.58 7.27 9.05
CA ILE A 320 -32.80 6.45 8.94
C ILE A 320 -32.41 5.02 8.61
N TYR A 321 -32.90 4.09 9.41
CA TYR A 321 -32.76 2.66 9.24
C TYR A 321 -34.14 2.11 8.96
N VAL A 322 -34.28 1.37 7.88
CA VAL A 322 -35.55 0.78 7.45
C VAL A 322 -35.39 -0.73 7.41
N ASP A 323 -36.31 -1.41 8.09
CA ASP A 323 -36.58 -2.83 7.91
C ASP A 323 -37.53 -2.96 6.71
N GLU A 324 -36.96 -3.25 5.53
CA GLU A 324 -37.69 -3.16 4.27
C GLU A 324 -38.81 -4.20 4.16
N ALA A 325 -39.95 -3.79 3.60
CA ALA A 325 -41.07 -4.68 3.35
C ALA A 325 -41.60 -4.56 1.91
N PRO A 326 -41.97 -5.68 1.26
CA PRO A 326 -41.90 -7.06 1.75
C PRO A 326 -40.50 -7.69 1.55
N GLY A 327 -40.00 -8.43 2.56
CA GLY A 327 -38.83 -9.30 2.41
C GLY A 327 -37.49 -8.82 3.01
N GLY A 328 -37.48 -7.88 3.97
CA GLY A 328 -36.27 -7.37 4.60
C GLY A 328 -35.47 -8.42 5.37
N ASP A 329 -34.33 -8.82 4.82
CA ASP A 329 -33.26 -9.58 5.49
C ASP A 329 -32.04 -8.70 5.82
N HIS A 330 -32.21 -7.39 5.68
CA HIS A 330 -31.19 -6.37 5.87
C HIS A 330 -31.80 -5.04 6.33
N TRP A 331 -30.97 -4.22 6.97
CA TRP A 331 -31.27 -2.84 7.32
C TRP A 331 -30.91 -1.93 6.16
N HIS A 332 -31.90 -1.33 5.53
CA HIS A 332 -31.69 -0.31 4.52
C HIS A 332 -31.44 1.05 5.19
N VAL A 333 -30.27 1.63 4.99
CA VAL A 333 -29.82 2.82 5.72
C VAL A 333 -29.55 3.99 4.81
N CYS A 334 -30.16 5.12 5.16
CA CYS A 334 -30.06 6.35 4.40
C CYS A 334 -29.33 7.42 5.23
N TYR A 335 -28.20 7.86 4.69
CA TYR A 335 -27.29 8.83 5.31
C TYR A 335 -27.56 10.27 4.91
#